data_AF-N6ZQD0-F1
#
_entry.id   AF-N6ZQD0-F1
#
_cell.length_a   1.000
_cell.length_b   1.000
_cell.length_c   1.000
_cell.angle_alpha   90.00
_cell.angle_beta   90.00
_cell.angle_gamma   90.00
#
_symmetry.space_group_name_H-M   'P 1'
#
loop_
_entity.id
_entity.type
_entity.pdbx_description
1 polymer ?
#
loop_
_entity_poly.entity_id
_entity_poly.type
_entity_poly.pdbx_seq_one_letter_code
_entity_poly.pdbx_strand_id
1 'polypeptide(L)'
;MTTRYTVGIDLGTSNTVVAFAAAGEDRIQVLEIEQLVGRGELASRALLPSVRYHPAAGELDPATLRLAASLAGLDAADKAPVMGAAVVGQYARELGAQVPGRAVASAKSWLSHAGVDRSAAILPWGAAEDVPKVSPVVASASYLAHVRAAWRRRHPEAPLEDQDIVLTVPASFDEGARALTLEAARLAGLPRLRLLEEPQAAFHDWLFRHREQLATELAQSRLLLVCDVGGGTTDLTLIQVEPAADGVSPPRLTRIGVGDHLMLGGDNMDLALAHLVEKRLLASGERLSAAQLSQLVQRCRAAKEQLLAADAPEQVKVTLLGAGSRLIGAARSTELGRDEALSLVVDGFLPLVAADEAPRRRRAAIVEFGLPYPADPAISRHLAAFLQRHAKVARAALGLPAEADGDGDAGASASTRADTTATDRTAPSHAIPDTLLLNGGVFRADAISARLEDLLAHWRGAAPRVLHNDAPDLAV
;
A
#
# COMPACT_ATOMS: atom_id res chain seq x y z
N MET A 1 -6.78 14.68 31.32
CA MET A 1 -5.43 14.09 31.35
C MET A 1 -4.60 14.79 30.29
N THR A 2 -3.38 15.22 30.61
CA THR A 2 -2.45 15.79 29.63
C THR A 2 -1.85 14.65 28.82
N THR A 3 -1.94 14.72 27.48
CA THR A 3 -1.28 13.76 26.58
C THR A 3 0.23 13.82 26.81
N ARG A 4 0.88 12.65 26.90
CA ARG A 4 2.34 12.54 27.07
C ARG A 4 3.04 12.32 25.74
N TYR A 5 2.32 11.77 24.77
CA TYR A 5 2.84 11.45 23.45
C TYR A 5 1.87 11.89 22.35
N THR A 6 2.44 12.22 21.20
CA THR A 6 1.75 12.19 19.91
C THR A 6 2.15 10.90 19.21
N VAL A 7 1.18 10.13 18.73
CA VAL A 7 1.39 8.79 18.17
C VAL A 7 0.79 8.73 16.76
N GLY A 8 1.63 8.45 15.77
CA GLY A 8 1.23 8.10 14.41
C GLY A 8 1.11 6.59 14.28
N ILE A 9 0.02 6.11 13.68
CA ILE A 9 -0.20 4.70 13.35
C ILE A 9 -0.48 4.60 11.85
N ASP A 10 0.36 3.85 11.14
CA ASP A 10 0.11 3.48 9.76
C ASP A 10 -0.54 2.10 9.75
N LEU A 11 -1.84 2.05 9.49
CA LEU A 11 -2.58 0.79 9.40
C LEU A 11 -2.55 0.28 7.96
N GLY A 12 -1.40 -0.14 7.46
CA GLY A 12 -1.25 -0.56 6.06
C GLY A 12 -1.95 -1.88 5.73
N THR A 13 -2.17 -2.10 4.42
CA THR A 13 -2.74 -3.36 3.87
C THR A 13 -1.89 -4.58 4.22
N SER A 14 -0.56 -4.42 4.16
CA SER A 14 0.41 -5.50 4.37
C SER A 14 1.04 -5.46 5.76
N ASN A 15 1.40 -4.28 6.25
CA ASN A 15 2.06 -4.08 7.54
C ASN A 15 1.44 -2.90 8.27
N THR A 16 1.52 -2.91 9.59
CA THR A 16 1.17 -1.82 10.49
C THR A 16 2.44 -1.29 11.16
N VAL A 17 2.59 0.03 11.24
CA VAL A 17 3.74 0.73 11.84
C VAL A 17 3.25 1.76 12.83
N VAL A 18 4.06 2.02 13.86
CA VAL A 18 3.76 3.04 14.87
C VAL A 18 5.00 3.88 15.09
N ALA A 19 4.85 5.20 14.99
CA ALA A 19 5.85 6.14 15.44
C ALA A 19 5.26 7.09 16.49
N PHE A 20 6.13 7.64 17.33
CA PHE A 20 5.70 8.54 18.39
C PHE A 20 6.79 9.55 18.74
N ALA A 21 6.36 10.68 19.27
CA ALA A 21 7.21 11.69 19.89
C ALA A 21 6.63 12.05 21.27
N ALA A 22 7.50 12.29 22.24
CA ALA A 22 7.06 12.82 23.53
C ALA A 22 6.58 14.26 23.36
N ALA A 23 5.61 14.69 24.17
CA ALA A 23 5.07 16.03 24.10
C ALA A 23 6.19 17.08 24.29
N GLY A 24 6.39 17.93 23.28
CA GLY A 24 7.42 18.97 23.27
C GLY A 24 8.80 18.51 22.77
N GLU A 25 8.94 17.27 22.29
CA GLU A 25 10.17 16.77 21.66
C GLU A 25 10.00 16.63 20.14
N ASP A 26 11.06 16.97 19.40
CA ASP A 26 11.15 16.79 17.94
C ASP A 26 11.65 15.39 17.55
N ARG A 27 11.96 14.54 18.53
CA ARG A 27 12.52 13.21 18.26
C ARG A 27 11.41 12.19 18.01
N ILE A 28 11.17 11.90 16.74
CA ILE A 28 10.29 10.80 16.31
C ILE A 28 11.01 9.47 16.52
N GLN A 29 10.32 8.52 17.14
CA GLN A 29 10.79 7.16 17.39
C GLN A 29 9.80 6.16 16.81
N VAL A 30 10.31 5.12 16.15
CA VAL A 30 9.48 3.98 15.72
C VAL A 30 9.34 3.00 16.88
N LEU A 31 8.12 2.53 17.14
CA LEU A 31 7.85 1.52 18.14
C LEU A 31 8.28 0.15 17.62
N GLU A 32 9.13 -0.54 18.37
CA GLU A 32 9.42 -1.95 18.15
C GLU A 32 8.26 -2.80 18.71
N ILE A 33 7.43 -3.35 17.82
CA ILE A 33 6.21 -4.08 18.16
C ILE A 33 6.56 -5.54 18.46
N GLU A 34 6.45 -5.92 19.73
CA GLU A 34 6.59 -7.31 20.18
C GLU A 34 5.46 -8.17 19.60
N GLN A 35 5.83 -9.28 18.97
CA GLN A 35 4.92 -10.20 18.31
C GLN A 35 5.48 -11.63 18.31
N LEU A 36 4.59 -12.60 18.10
CA LEU A 36 5.02 -13.97 17.81
C LEU A 36 5.66 -14.01 16.42
N VAL A 37 6.87 -14.56 16.34
CA VAL A 37 7.60 -14.81 15.08
C VAL A 37 7.79 -16.30 14.81
N GLY A 38 7.23 -17.15 15.66
CA GLY A 38 7.33 -18.59 15.57
C GLY A 38 6.56 -19.23 16.73
N ARG A 39 6.62 -20.56 16.83
CA ARG A 39 5.94 -21.29 17.89
C ARG A 39 6.59 -21.00 19.25
N GLY A 40 5.94 -20.16 20.05
CA GLY A 40 6.45 -19.74 21.36
C GLY A 40 7.64 -18.76 21.31
N GLU A 41 7.97 -18.25 20.13
CA GLU A 41 9.09 -17.33 19.93
C GLU A 41 8.58 -15.89 19.81
N LEU A 42 9.12 -15.00 20.63
CA LEU A 42 8.83 -13.57 20.62
C LEU A 42 10.00 -12.80 20.03
N ALA A 43 9.69 -11.83 19.17
CA ALA A 43 10.63 -10.80 18.79
C ALA A 43 9.91 -9.46 18.66
N SER A 44 10.64 -8.37 18.87
CA SER A 44 10.16 -7.03 18.54
C SER A 44 10.64 -6.65 17.15
N ARG A 45 9.74 -6.05 16.35
CA ARG A 45 10.02 -5.58 15.00
C ARG A 45 9.31 -4.24 14.79
N ALA A 46 9.92 -3.34 14.04
CA ALA A 46 9.27 -2.09 13.60
C ALA A 46 7.96 -2.31 12.82
N LEU A 47 7.86 -3.43 12.08
CA LEU A 47 6.70 -3.79 11.28
C LEU A 47 5.89 -4.90 11.96
N LEU A 48 4.58 -4.70 12.09
CA LEU A 48 3.61 -5.76 12.42
C LEU A 48 2.86 -6.16 11.14
N PRO A 49 3.04 -7.37 10.59
CA PRO A 49 2.23 -7.81 9.45
C PRO A 49 0.73 -7.74 9.75
N SER A 50 -0.03 -7.07 8.88
CA SER A 50 -1.48 -6.90 8.94
C SER A 50 -2.21 -8.18 8.53
N VAL A 51 -1.88 -9.29 9.20
CA VAL A 51 -2.38 -10.63 8.96
C VAL A 51 -2.96 -11.20 10.26
N ARG A 52 -4.15 -11.77 10.16
CA ARG A 52 -4.82 -12.50 11.25
C ARG A 52 -5.00 -13.96 10.85
N TYR A 53 -4.61 -14.89 11.71
CA TYR A 53 -4.72 -16.32 11.48
C TYR A 53 -5.71 -16.97 12.46
N HIS A 54 -6.59 -17.83 11.94
CA HIS A 54 -7.60 -18.55 12.70
C HIS A 54 -7.21 -20.03 12.86
N PRO A 55 -6.49 -20.39 13.93
CA PRO A 55 -6.02 -21.76 14.14
C PRO A 55 -7.20 -22.74 14.26
N ALA A 56 -7.02 -23.93 13.71
CA ALA A 56 -7.93 -25.04 13.96
C ALA A 56 -7.85 -25.49 15.43
N ALA A 57 -8.91 -26.13 15.92
CA ALA A 57 -8.91 -26.71 17.26
C ALA A 57 -7.74 -27.70 17.40
N GLY A 58 -6.86 -27.47 18.38
CA GLY A 58 -5.69 -28.31 18.64
C GLY A 58 -4.49 -28.10 17.69
N GLU A 59 -4.57 -27.17 16.74
CA GLU A 59 -3.45 -26.86 15.84
C GLU A 59 -2.27 -26.24 16.60
N LEU A 60 -2.58 -25.29 17.48
CA LEU A 60 -1.61 -24.63 18.35
C LEU A 60 -1.79 -25.13 19.79
N ASP A 61 -0.68 -25.29 20.50
CA ASP A 61 -0.74 -25.69 21.90
C ASP A 61 -1.32 -24.57 22.79
N PRO A 62 -1.92 -24.91 23.95
CA PRO A 62 -2.55 -23.93 24.82
C PRO A 62 -1.61 -22.83 25.33
N ALA A 63 -0.30 -23.08 25.42
CA ALA A 63 0.66 -22.06 25.85
C ALA A 63 0.86 -20.99 24.76
N THR A 64 1.01 -21.43 23.50
CA THR A 64 1.08 -20.54 22.34
C THR A 64 -0.18 -19.69 22.20
N LEU A 65 -1.37 -20.28 22.36
CA LEU A 65 -2.63 -19.54 22.31
C LEU A 65 -2.78 -18.50 23.42
N ARG A 66 -2.36 -18.83 24.66
CA ARG A 66 -2.34 -17.85 25.76
C ARG A 66 -1.38 -16.70 25.48
N LEU A 67 -0.21 -17.00 24.92
CA LEU A 67 0.77 -15.99 24.57
C LEU A 67 0.23 -15.06 23.46
N ALA A 68 -0.35 -15.62 22.40
CA ALA A 68 -1.02 -14.84 21.35
C ALA A 68 -2.12 -13.93 21.92
N ALA A 69 -2.96 -14.47 22.81
CA ALA A 69 -4.02 -13.71 23.46
C ALA A 69 -3.45 -12.57 24.34
N SER A 70 -2.38 -12.83 25.10
CA SER A 70 -1.71 -11.82 25.92
C SER A 70 -1.08 -10.70 25.09
N LEU A 71 -0.43 -11.03 23.97
CA LEU A 71 0.14 -10.03 23.06
C LEU A 71 -0.91 -9.12 22.46
N ALA A 72 -2.11 -9.66 22.28
CA ALA A 72 -3.26 -9.00 21.71
C ALA A 72 -4.14 -8.24 22.74
N GLY A 73 -3.72 -8.20 24.02
CA GLY A 73 -4.46 -7.50 25.08
C GLY A 73 -5.78 -8.15 25.47
N LEU A 74 -5.90 -9.48 25.38
CA LEU A 74 -7.09 -10.25 25.79
C LEU A 74 -7.06 -10.67 27.28
N ASP A 75 -6.35 -9.96 28.14
CA ASP A 75 -6.41 -10.15 29.58
C ASP A 75 -7.78 -9.75 30.15
N ALA A 76 -8.21 -10.40 31.25
CA ALA A 76 -9.60 -10.43 31.74
C ALA A 76 -10.24 -9.05 32.09
N ALA A 77 -9.48 -7.96 31.99
CA ALA A 77 -9.94 -6.60 32.20
C ALA A 77 -10.31 -5.86 30.90
N ASP A 78 -9.95 -6.40 29.71
CA ASP A 78 -10.14 -5.70 28.44
C ASP A 78 -11.57 -5.87 27.90
N LYS A 79 -12.23 -4.73 27.64
CA LYS A 79 -13.66 -4.67 27.29
C LYS A 79 -13.94 -4.99 25.81
N ALA A 80 -12.91 -5.26 25.01
CA ALA A 80 -13.04 -5.42 23.57
C ALA A 80 -12.35 -6.71 23.05
N PRO A 81 -13.02 -7.87 23.10
CA PRO A 81 -12.46 -9.12 22.61
C PRO A 81 -12.59 -9.21 21.08
N VAL A 82 -11.84 -8.39 20.34
CA VAL A 82 -11.88 -8.37 18.87
C VAL A 82 -11.00 -9.49 18.27
N MET A 83 -10.06 -10.00 19.06
CA MET A 83 -9.04 -10.96 18.66
C MET A 83 -9.52 -12.42 18.75
N GLY A 84 -10.34 -12.79 19.73
CA GLY A 84 -10.76 -14.18 19.94
C GLY A 84 -9.56 -15.13 20.07
N ALA A 85 -9.66 -16.37 19.56
CA ALA A 85 -8.55 -17.33 19.53
C ALA A 85 -7.63 -17.17 18.31
N ALA A 86 -7.39 -15.94 17.84
CA ALA A 86 -6.59 -15.67 16.65
C ALA A 86 -5.13 -15.32 16.99
N VAL A 87 -4.25 -15.47 15.99
CA VAL A 87 -2.86 -14.97 16.02
C VAL A 87 -2.77 -13.79 15.04
N VAL A 88 -2.02 -12.75 15.39
CA VAL A 88 -1.77 -11.57 14.53
C VAL A 88 -0.26 -11.35 14.38
N GLY A 89 0.16 -10.80 13.24
CA GLY A 89 1.55 -10.43 12.97
C GLY A 89 2.34 -11.49 12.20
N GLN A 90 3.64 -11.55 12.47
CA GLN A 90 4.59 -12.39 11.73
C GLN A 90 4.21 -13.87 11.74
N TYR A 91 3.92 -14.44 12.90
CA TYR A 91 3.58 -15.86 12.97
C TYR A 91 2.24 -16.17 12.27
N ALA A 92 1.28 -15.23 12.27
CA ALA A 92 0.04 -15.36 11.51
C ALA A 92 0.30 -15.42 9.99
N ARG A 93 1.25 -14.61 9.50
CA ARG A 93 1.72 -14.62 8.11
C ARG A 93 2.35 -15.97 7.74
N GLU A 94 3.22 -16.50 8.60
CA GLU A 94 3.86 -17.81 8.40
C GLU A 94 2.86 -18.96 8.38
N LEU A 95 1.93 -18.99 9.33
CA LEU A 95 0.87 -20.00 9.39
C LEU A 95 -0.05 -19.90 8.16
N GLY A 96 -0.39 -18.70 7.71
CA GLY A 96 -1.20 -18.47 6.51
C GLY A 96 -0.56 -19.01 5.23
N ALA A 97 0.76 -18.98 5.12
CA ALA A 97 1.48 -19.60 4.01
C ALA A 97 1.49 -21.14 4.11
N GLN A 98 1.29 -21.70 5.30
CA GLN A 98 1.32 -23.15 5.55
C GLN A 98 -0.05 -23.81 5.48
N VAL A 99 -1.10 -23.12 5.94
CA VAL A 99 -2.45 -23.67 6.08
C VAL A 99 -3.45 -22.87 5.25
N PRO A 100 -3.98 -23.45 4.16
CA PRO A 100 -4.92 -22.76 3.28
C PRO A 100 -6.20 -22.31 3.98
N GLY A 101 -6.68 -21.11 3.62
CA GLY A 101 -8.04 -20.65 3.95
C GLY A 101 -8.27 -20.22 5.41
N ARG A 102 -7.21 -20.13 6.24
CA ARG A 102 -7.30 -19.72 7.65
C ARG A 102 -6.69 -18.35 7.95
N ALA A 103 -6.02 -17.72 6.99
CA ALA A 103 -5.45 -16.39 7.14
C ALA A 103 -6.33 -15.31 6.50
N VAL A 104 -6.58 -14.25 7.26
CA VAL A 104 -7.11 -12.97 6.78
C VAL A 104 -5.93 -12.05 6.50
N ALA A 105 -5.81 -11.62 5.25
CA ALA A 105 -4.86 -10.61 4.80
C ALA A 105 -5.61 -9.52 4.01
N SER A 106 -4.95 -8.40 3.76
CA SER A 106 -5.46 -7.30 2.93
C SER A 106 -6.81 -6.74 3.41
N ALA A 107 -7.08 -6.79 4.72
CA ALA A 107 -8.33 -6.32 5.31
C ALA A 107 -8.63 -4.85 4.99
N LYS A 108 -7.61 -4.01 4.83
CA LYS A 108 -7.74 -2.62 4.39
C LYS A 108 -8.31 -2.50 2.97
N SER A 109 -7.88 -3.33 2.03
CA SER A 109 -8.46 -3.40 0.67
C SER A 109 -9.93 -3.84 0.69
N TRP A 110 -10.30 -4.72 1.62
CA TRP A 110 -11.70 -5.10 1.81
C TRP A 110 -12.54 -3.98 2.42
N LEU A 111 -11.96 -3.14 3.30
CA LEU A 111 -12.64 -1.97 3.86
C LEU A 111 -12.98 -0.91 2.78
N SER A 112 -12.21 -0.83 1.71
CA SER A 112 -12.52 0.06 0.58
C SER A 112 -13.47 -0.54 -0.44
N HIS A 113 -13.78 -1.85 -0.36
CA HIS A 113 -14.70 -2.48 -1.29
C HIS A 113 -16.17 -2.21 -0.91
N ALA A 114 -16.76 -1.16 -1.49
CA ALA A 114 -18.16 -0.79 -1.26
C ALA A 114 -19.21 -1.81 -1.79
N GLY A 115 -18.80 -2.79 -2.61
CA GLY A 115 -19.68 -3.81 -3.18
C GLY A 115 -20.02 -4.98 -2.25
N VAL A 116 -19.45 -5.01 -1.04
CA VAL A 116 -19.73 -6.03 -0.01
C VAL A 116 -20.16 -5.38 1.30
N ASP A 117 -20.82 -6.16 2.15
CA ASP A 117 -21.01 -5.77 3.55
C ASP A 117 -19.69 -5.92 4.32
N ARG A 118 -19.04 -4.78 4.53
CA ARG A 118 -17.74 -4.65 5.21
C ARG A 118 -17.81 -4.90 6.72
N SER A 119 -19.02 -5.00 7.27
CA SER A 119 -19.26 -5.35 8.67
C SER A 119 -19.66 -6.81 8.86
N ALA A 120 -20.01 -7.53 7.79
CA ALA A 120 -20.31 -8.95 7.83
C ALA A 120 -19.06 -9.82 7.92
N ALA A 121 -19.19 -11.00 8.54
CA ALA A 121 -18.12 -11.97 8.70
C ALA A 121 -17.79 -12.71 7.39
N ILE A 122 -17.05 -12.05 6.49
CA ILE A 122 -16.73 -12.56 5.14
C ILE A 122 -15.30 -13.07 4.98
N LEU A 123 -14.39 -12.78 5.93
CA LEU A 123 -12.96 -13.15 5.85
C LEU A 123 -12.60 -14.24 6.86
N PRO A 124 -11.78 -15.26 6.50
CA PRO A 124 -11.06 -15.39 5.24
C PRO A 124 -11.98 -15.71 4.06
N TRP A 125 -11.74 -15.04 2.94
CA TRP A 125 -12.58 -15.18 1.76
C TRP A 125 -12.47 -16.60 1.18
N GLY A 126 -13.61 -17.20 0.84
CA GLY A 126 -13.66 -18.56 0.30
C GLY A 126 -13.16 -19.65 1.27
N ALA A 127 -13.06 -19.36 2.57
CA ALA A 127 -12.80 -20.37 3.58
C ALA A 127 -13.95 -21.37 3.70
N ALA A 128 -13.61 -22.61 4.10
CA ALA A 128 -14.56 -23.67 4.41
C ALA A 128 -15.52 -23.27 5.55
N GLU A 129 -16.68 -23.91 5.63
CA GLU A 129 -17.75 -23.55 6.58
C GLU A 129 -17.34 -23.68 8.05
N ASP A 130 -16.41 -24.57 8.36
CA ASP A 130 -15.88 -24.80 9.71
C ASP A 130 -14.81 -23.78 10.14
N VAL A 131 -14.34 -22.93 9.22
CA VAL A 131 -13.35 -21.89 9.53
C VAL A 131 -14.08 -20.65 10.04
N PRO A 132 -13.79 -20.18 11.26
CA PRO A 132 -14.36 -18.93 11.78
C PRO A 132 -14.06 -17.77 10.83
N LYS A 133 -15.07 -16.94 10.57
CA LYS A 133 -14.94 -15.72 9.77
C LYS A 133 -15.11 -14.47 10.62
N VAL A 134 -14.51 -13.39 10.16
CA VAL A 134 -14.59 -12.04 10.73
C VAL A 134 -14.81 -11.03 9.62
N SER A 135 -15.28 -9.84 10.00
CA SER A 135 -15.41 -8.74 9.05
C SER A 135 -14.08 -8.05 8.79
N PRO A 136 -13.93 -7.35 7.65
CA PRO A 136 -12.81 -6.43 7.42
C PRO A 136 -12.58 -5.46 8.59
N VAL A 137 -13.65 -4.94 9.19
CA VAL A 137 -13.58 -4.08 10.38
C VAL A 137 -12.93 -4.81 11.56
N VAL A 138 -13.39 -6.03 11.88
CA VAL A 138 -12.85 -6.83 13.00
C VAL A 138 -11.41 -7.29 12.74
N ALA A 139 -11.05 -7.57 11.49
CA ALA A 139 -9.67 -7.85 11.12
C ALA A 139 -8.76 -6.63 11.35
N SER A 140 -9.13 -5.45 10.85
CA SER A 140 -8.37 -4.21 11.06
C SER A 140 -8.26 -3.82 12.54
N ALA A 141 -9.36 -3.97 13.28
CA ALA A 141 -9.39 -3.73 14.72
C ALA A 141 -8.48 -4.69 15.51
N SER A 142 -8.28 -5.92 15.02
CA SER A 142 -7.38 -6.89 15.63
C SER A 142 -5.91 -6.44 15.55
N TYR A 143 -5.51 -5.77 14.47
CA TYR A 143 -4.16 -5.22 14.31
C TYR A 143 -3.93 -4.03 15.25
N LEU A 144 -4.91 -3.13 15.34
CA LEU A 144 -4.87 -1.99 16.27
C LEU A 144 -4.89 -2.44 17.74
N ALA A 145 -5.61 -3.51 18.07
CA ALA A 145 -5.61 -4.07 19.42
C ALA A 145 -4.23 -4.63 19.81
N HIS A 146 -3.55 -5.31 18.88
CA HIS A 146 -2.16 -5.76 19.07
C HIS A 146 -1.22 -4.57 19.30
N VAL A 147 -1.34 -3.52 18.50
CA VAL A 147 -0.57 -2.27 18.67
C VAL A 147 -0.81 -1.65 20.04
N ARG A 148 -2.08 -1.49 20.46
CA ARG A 148 -2.43 -0.93 21.77
C ARG A 148 -1.83 -1.75 22.90
N ALA A 149 -1.88 -3.07 22.81
CA ALA A 149 -1.31 -3.96 23.82
C ALA A 149 0.23 -3.86 23.86
N ALA A 150 0.90 -3.81 22.70
CA ALA A 150 2.34 -3.60 22.61
C ALA A 150 2.76 -2.24 23.21
N TRP A 151 2.02 -1.18 22.89
CA TRP A 151 2.22 0.14 23.48
C TRP A 151 2.08 0.10 25.02
N ARG A 152 1.01 -0.50 25.54
CA ARG A 152 0.76 -0.60 27.00
C ARG A 152 1.91 -1.30 27.73
N ARG A 153 2.50 -2.35 27.14
CA ARG A 153 3.68 -3.03 27.73
C ARG A 153 4.90 -2.12 27.81
N ARG A 154 5.10 -1.26 26.80
CA ARG A 154 6.26 -0.34 26.72
C ARG A 154 6.06 0.97 27.49
N HIS A 155 4.82 1.43 27.62
CA HIS A 155 4.41 2.70 28.22
C HIS A 155 3.25 2.50 29.21
N PRO A 156 3.43 1.76 30.31
CA PRO A 156 2.35 1.41 31.25
C PRO A 156 1.69 2.64 31.89
N GLU A 157 2.46 3.71 32.07
CA GLU A 157 2.01 4.98 32.66
C GLU A 157 1.38 5.95 31.65
N ALA A 158 1.34 5.60 30.36
CA ALA A 158 0.77 6.43 29.31
C ALA A 158 -0.05 5.57 28.34
N PRO A 159 -1.24 5.09 28.73
CA PRO A 159 -2.08 4.25 27.88
C PRO A 159 -2.33 4.89 26.51
N LEU A 160 -2.31 4.09 25.44
CA LEU A 160 -2.41 4.60 24.06
C LEU A 160 -3.72 5.37 23.86
N GLU A 161 -4.83 4.86 24.40
CA GLU A 161 -6.18 5.45 24.33
C GLU A 161 -6.31 6.86 24.96
N ASP A 162 -5.31 7.30 25.72
CA ASP A 162 -5.22 8.62 26.35
C ASP A 162 -4.20 9.55 25.67
N GLN A 163 -3.58 9.15 24.55
CA GLN A 163 -2.62 9.95 23.79
C GLN A 163 -3.28 10.66 22.59
N ASP A 164 -2.55 11.59 21.96
CA ASP A 164 -2.98 12.19 20.69
C ASP A 164 -2.61 11.23 19.55
N ILE A 165 -3.61 10.57 18.96
CA ILE A 165 -3.42 9.55 17.93
C ILE A 165 -3.78 10.11 16.55
N VAL A 166 -2.87 9.92 15.60
CA VAL A 166 -3.09 10.10 14.17
C VAL A 166 -3.04 8.71 13.51
N LEU A 167 -4.06 8.36 12.73
CA LEU A 167 -4.15 7.08 12.02
C LEU A 167 -4.20 7.34 10.52
N THR A 168 -3.34 6.67 9.74
CA THR A 168 -3.30 6.86 8.29
C THR A 168 -4.40 6.10 7.56
N VAL A 169 -4.89 6.69 6.47
CA VAL A 169 -5.78 6.06 5.48
C VAL A 169 -5.34 6.43 4.06
N PRO A 170 -5.61 5.59 3.05
CA PRO A 170 -5.38 5.97 1.67
C PRO A 170 -6.12 7.27 1.35
N ALA A 171 -5.50 8.18 0.61
CA ALA A 171 -6.14 9.45 0.22
C ALA A 171 -7.47 9.19 -0.50
N SER A 172 -7.48 8.10 -1.26
CA SER A 172 -8.59 7.66 -2.07
C SER A 172 -9.72 6.93 -1.33
N PHE A 173 -9.63 6.73 -0.02
CA PHE A 173 -10.73 6.16 0.76
C PHE A 173 -11.97 7.05 0.73
N ASP A 174 -13.12 6.45 0.39
CA ASP A 174 -14.43 7.08 0.53
C ASP A 174 -14.81 7.30 2.01
N GLU A 175 -15.86 8.10 2.23
CA GLU A 175 -16.35 8.41 3.58
C GLU A 175 -16.75 7.16 4.37
N GLY A 176 -17.30 6.14 3.69
CA GLY A 176 -17.68 4.87 4.32
C GLY A 176 -16.48 4.09 4.83
N ALA A 177 -15.42 3.97 4.04
CA ALA A 177 -14.18 3.29 4.40
C ALA A 177 -13.47 4.03 5.56
N ARG A 178 -13.49 5.37 5.56
CA ARG A 178 -12.97 6.19 6.67
C ARG A 178 -13.77 5.96 7.96
N ALA A 179 -15.10 5.96 7.89
CA ALA A 179 -15.97 5.68 9.04
C ALA A 179 -15.75 4.26 9.60
N LEU A 180 -15.60 3.26 8.73
CA LEU A 180 -15.32 1.88 9.15
C LEU A 180 -13.92 1.71 9.75
N THR A 181 -12.95 2.51 9.31
CA THR A 181 -11.61 2.55 9.92
C THR A 181 -11.66 3.13 11.34
N LEU A 182 -12.43 4.20 11.55
CA LEU A 182 -12.70 4.74 12.89
C LEU A 182 -13.44 3.74 13.78
N GLU A 183 -14.40 3.01 13.22
CA GLU A 183 -15.09 1.94 13.94
C GLU A 183 -14.14 0.81 14.34
N ALA A 184 -13.23 0.41 13.44
CA ALA A 184 -12.20 -0.57 13.76
C ALA A 184 -11.31 -0.09 14.92
N ALA A 185 -10.92 1.19 14.93
CA ALA A 185 -10.16 1.78 16.04
C ALA A 185 -10.97 1.80 17.35
N ARG A 186 -12.24 2.16 17.30
CA ARG A 186 -13.14 2.12 18.47
C ARG A 186 -13.25 0.70 19.03
N LEU A 187 -13.42 -0.30 18.16
CA LEU A 187 -13.42 -1.71 18.55
C LEU A 187 -12.07 -2.13 19.15
N ALA A 188 -10.94 -1.58 18.70
CA ALA A 188 -9.63 -1.84 19.29
C ALA A 188 -9.40 -1.16 20.64
N GLY A 189 -10.37 -0.38 21.14
CA GLY A 189 -10.23 0.40 22.37
C GLY A 189 -9.55 1.75 22.18
N LEU A 190 -9.51 2.29 20.95
CA LEU A 190 -8.94 3.60 20.61
C LEU A 190 -10.05 4.55 20.16
N PRO A 191 -10.86 5.11 21.09
CA PRO A 191 -12.07 5.87 20.74
C PRO A 191 -11.81 7.30 20.25
N ARG A 192 -10.57 7.82 20.39
CA ARG A 192 -10.21 9.20 20.05
C ARG A 192 -8.95 9.19 19.18
N LEU A 193 -9.10 9.52 17.91
CA LEU A 193 -8.00 9.70 16.98
C LEU A 193 -8.41 10.63 15.84
N ARG A 194 -7.44 11.08 15.05
CA ARG A 194 -7.64 11.82 13.80
C ARG A 194 -7.12 11.00 12.64
N LEU A 195 -7.80 11.09 11.49
CA LEU A 195 -7.30 10.47 10.26
C LEU A 195 -6.36 11.42 9.53
N LEU A 196 -5.29 10.87 8.95
CA LEU A 196 -4.40 11.56 8.02
C LEU A 196 -4.29 10.71 6.74
N GLU A 197 -4.14 11.35 5.59
CA GLU A 197 -3.95 10.61 4.33
C GLU A 197 -2.51 10.12 4.21
N GLU A 198 -2.31 8.87 3.82
CA GLU A 198 -0.98 8.24 3.64
C GLU A 198 0.01 9.07 2.82
N PRO A 199 -0.31 9.55 1.60
CA PRO A 199 0.63 10.38 0.85
C PRO A 199 0.94 11.72 1.54
N GLN A 200 0.04 12.23 2.38
CA GLN A 200 0.32 13.41 3.20
C GLN A 200 1.24 13.07 4.38
N ALA A 201 1.03 11.92 5.05
CA ALA A 201 1.90 11.45 6.12
C ALA A 201 3.34 11.27 5.61
N ALA A 202 3.51 10.62 4.45
CA ALA A 202 4.80 10.45 3.79
C ALA A 202 5.47 11.80 3.47
N PHE A 203 4.72 12.74 2.92
CA PHE A 203 5.25 14.06 2.62
C PHE A 203 5.62 14.85 3.88
N HIS A 204 4.81 14.77 4.93
CA HIS A 204 5.09 15.42 6.21
C HIS A 204 6.32 14.84 6.92
N ASP A 205 6.50 13.51 6.91
CA ASP A 205 7.70 12.86 7.42
C ASP A 205 8.95 13.36 6.66
N TRP A 206 8.89 13.41 5.32
CA TRP A 206 9.98 13.93 4.51
C TRP A 206 10.29 15.40 4.85
N LEU A 207 9.27 16.26 4.93
CA LEU A 207 9.44 17.67 5.29
C LEU A 207 10.06 17.83 6.68
N PHE A 208 9.64 17.01 7.64
CA PHE A 208 10.13 17.06 9.00
C PHE A 208 11.61 16.66 9.09
N ARG A 209 12.00 15.57 8.41
CA ARG A 209 13.41 15.12 8.35
C ARG A 209 14.33 16.16 7.72
N HIS A 210 13.83 16.90 6.74
CA HIS A 210 14.60 17.89 5.97
C HIS A 210 14.32 19.34 6.39
N ARG A 211 13.65 19.56 7.53
CA ARG A 211 13.14 20.89 7.97
C ARG A 211 14.17 22.00 8.03
N GLU A 212 15.43 21.66 8.33
CA GLU A 212 16.54 22.62 8.40
C GLU A 212 17.05 23.06 7.01
N GLN A 213 16.73 22.31 5.96
CA GLN A 213 17.30 22.47 4.63
C GLN A 213 16.22 22.56 3.52
N LEU A 214 14.94 22.71 3.88
CA LEU A 214 13.82 22.71 2.93
C LEU A 214 13.97 23.72 1.79
N ALA A 215 14.45 24.92 2.09
CA ALA A 215 14.66 25.95 1.07
C ALA A 215 15.65 25.46 -0.01
N THR A 216 16.76 24.83 0.40
CA THR A 216 17.77 24.25 -0.50
C THR A 216 17.25 22.98 -1.19
N GLU A 217 16.59 22.11 -0.45
CA GLU A 217 16.07 20.83 -0.96
C GLU A 217 14.93 20.99 -1.96
N LEU A 218 14.20 22.10 -1.92
CA LEU A 218 13.09 22.36 -2.83
C LEU A 218 13.32 23.59 -3.73
N ALA A 219 14.52 24.18 -3.74
CA ALA A 219 14.83 25.40 -4.50
C ALA A 219 14.49 25.31 -5.99
N GLN A 220 14.64 24.12 -6.57
CA GLN A 220 14.43 23.84 -8.00
C GLN A 220 13.14 23.07 -8.27
N SER A 221 12.36 22.79 -7.24
CA SER A 221 11.10 22.06 -7.37
C SER A 221 9.96 23.03 -7.68
N ARG A 222 9.08 22.67 -8.62
CA ARG A 222 7.87 23.46 -8.93
C ARG A 222 6.62 22.60 -8.88
N LEU A 223 6.72 21.39 -9.41
CA LEU A 223 5.67 20.39 -9.36
C LEU A 223 6.24 19.07 -8.83
N LEU A 224 5.78 18.70 -7.63
CA LEU A 224 6.17 17.49 -6.94
C LEU A 224 5.05 16.45 -7.03
N LEU A 225 5.41 15.23 -7.44
CA LEU A 225 4.56 14.05 -7.37
C LEU A 225 4.92 13.21 -6.14
N VAL A 226 3.95 13.01 -5.25
CA VAL A 226 4.02 11.93 -4.25
C VAL A 226 3.35 10.72 -4.88
N CYS A 227 4.10 9.64 -5.03
CA CYS A 227 3.61 8.35 -5.52
C CYS A 227 3.71 7.35 -4.37
N ASP A 228 2.56 7.00 -3.78
CA ASP A 228 2.47 5.99 -2.74
C ASP A 228 1.96 4.67 -3.35
N VAL A 229 2.77 3.62 -3.35
CA VAL A 229 2.38 2.29 -3.83
C VAL A 229 2.58 1.29 -2.69
N GLY A 230 1.48 1.02 -2.00
CA GLY A 230 1.41 0.07 -0.90
C GLY A 230 1.11 -1.36 -1.34
N GLY A 231 0.65 -2.16 -0.38
CA GLY A 231 0.18 -3.53 -0.66
C GLY A 231 -1.11 -3.56 -1.48
N GLY A 232 -2.09 -2.70 -1.14
CA GLY A 232 -3.43 -2.77 -1.74
C GLY A 232 -3.80 -1.61 -2.65
N THR A 233 -3.10 -0.48 -2.56
CA THR A 233 -3.47 0.77 -3.23
C THR A 233 -2.27 1.46 -3.83
N THR A 234 -2.57 2.26 -4.85
CA THR A 234 -1.68 3.29 -5.38
C THR A 234 -2.38 4.64 -5.19
N ASP A 235 -1.75 5.54 -4.46
CA ASP A 235 -2.26 6.88 -4.18
C ASP A 235 -1.29 7.91 -4.76
N LEU A 236 -1.82 8.81 -5.61
CA LEU A 236 -1.04 9.83 -6.32
C LEU A 236 -1.44 11.22 -5.82
N THR A 237 -0.47 12.06 -5.49
CA THR A 237 -0.71 13.46 -5.08
C THR A 237 0.23 14.41 -5.79
N LEU A 238 -0.31 15.53 -6.28
CA LEU A 238 0.48 16.64 -6.82
C LEU A 238 0.55 17.79 -5.83
N ILE A 239 1.77 18.28 -5.62
CA ILE A 239 2.08 19.40 -4.74
C ILE A 239 2.80 20.47 -5.57
N GLN A 240 2.21 21.67 -5.61
CA GLN A 240 2.85 22.85 -6.12
C GLN A 240 3.83 23.38 -5.08
N VAL A 241 5.05 23.65 -5.53
CA VAL A 241 6.11 24.26 -4.73
C VAL A 241 6.31 25.70 -5.19
N GLU A 242 5.96 26.63 -4.33
CA GLU A 242 6.13 28.08 -4.56
C GLU A 242 7.32 28.57 -3.72
N PRO A 243 8.46 28.92 -4.35
CA PRO A 243 9.61 29.45 -3.62
C PRO A 243 9.24 30.68 -2.80
N ALA A 244 9.84 30.81 -1.62
CA ALA A 244 9.69 32.02 -0.83
C ALA A 244 10.30 33.23 -1.56
N ALA A 245 9.67 34.40 -1.40
CA ALA A 245 10.11 35.63 -2.07
C ALA A 245 11.51 36.10 -1.64
N ASP A 246 11.94 35.74 -0.44
CA ASP A 246 13.26 36.05 0.12
C ASP A 246 14.34 35.04 -0.29
N GLY A 247 13.96 33.91 -0.90
CA GLY A 247 14.86 32.82 -1.29
C GLY A 247 15.50 32.06 -0.11
N VAL A 248 15.12 32.36 1.13
CA VAL A 248 15.70 31.78 2.36
C VAL A 248 14.65 31.05 3.18
N SER A 249 13.42 31.55 3.19
CA SER A 249 12.32 30.90 3.91
C SER A 249 11.86 29.61 3.22
N PRO A 250 11.27 28.65 3.96
CA PRO A 250 10.68 27.46 3.36
C PRO A 250 9.64 27.81 2.29
N PRO A 251 9.55 27.02 1.20
CA PRO A 251 8.57 27.27 0.15
C PRO A 251 7.14 27.09 0.66
N ARG A 252 6.18 27.76 0.01
CA ARG A 252 4.77 27.46 0.17
C ARG A 252 4.43 26.19 -0.62
N LEU A 253 3.79 25.25 0.06
CA LEU A 253 3.45 23.93 -0.49
C LEU A 253 1.93 23.83 -0.59
N THR A 254 1.41 23.75 -1.81
CA THR A 254 -0.02 23.70 -2.08
C THR A 254 -0.38 22.39 -2.76
N ARG A 255 -1.21 21.56 -2.13
CA ARG A 255 -1.75 20.36 -2.77
C ARG A 255 -2.73 20.76 -3.88
N ILE A 256 -2.47 20.34 -5.11
CA ILE A 256 -3.23 20.73 -6.31
C ILE A 256 -3.85 19.56 -7.08
N GLY A 257 -3.53 18.31 -6.71
CA GLY A 257 -4.14 17.13 -7.31
C GLY A 257 -4.08 15.91 -6.39
N VAL A 258 -5.14 15.09 -6.44
CA VAL A 258 -5.26 13.82 -5.72
C VAL A 258 -5.85 12.80 -6.69
N GLY A 259 -5.23 11.62 -6.77
CA GLY A 259 -5.63 10.53 -7.65
C GLY A 259 -6.95 9.87 -7.24
N ASP A 260 -7.51 9.07 -8.15
CA ASP A 260 -8.67 8.22 -7.82
C ASP A 260 -8.26 7.03 -6.95
N HIS A 261 -9.23 6.32 -6.38
CA HIS A 261 -8.99 5.04 -5.71
C HIS A 261 -8.53 3.96 -6.66
N LEU A 262 -7.23 3.71 -6.66
CA LEU A 262 -6.63 2.65 -7.44
C LEU A 262 -6.30 1.47 -6.53
N MET A 263 -7.16 0.44 -6.53
CA MET A 263 -6.92 -0.85 -5.85
C MET A 263 -5.87 -1.69 -6.60
N LEU A 264 -4.68 -1.13 -6.71
CA LEU A 264 -3.55 -1.66 -7.44
C LEU A 264 -2.29 -1.46 -6.59
N GLY A 265 -1.61 -2.55 -6.26
CA GLY A 265 -0.39 -2.49 -5.47
C GLY A 265 0.32 -3.84 -5.44
N GLY A 266 1.08 -4.06 -4.38
CA GLY A 266 1.83 -5.30 -4.16
C GLY A 266 0.98 -6.58 -4.21
N ASP A 267 -0.28 -6.54 -3.78
CA ASP A 267 -1.21 -7.67 -3.78
C ASP A 267 -1.55 -8.13 -5.20
N ASN A 268 -1.68 -7.20 -6.14
CA ASN A 268 -1.92 -7.51 -7.54
C ASN A 268 -0.68 -8.13 -8.19
N MET A 269 0.51 -7.66 -7.80
CA MET A 269 1.78 -8.24 -8.24
C MET A 269 1.94 -9.67 -7.73
N ASP A 270 1.59 -9.91 -6.45
CA ASP A 270 1.60 -11.23 -5.82
C ASP A 270 0.63 -12.19 -6.53
N LEU A 271 -0.55 -11.69 -6.90
CA LEU A 271 -1.58 -12.44 -7.62
C LEU A 271 -1.17 -12.77 -9.06
N ALA A 272 -0.53 -11.83 -9.77
CA ALA A 272 -0.01 -12.07 -11.11
C ALA A 272 1.03 -13.21 -11.09
N LEU A 273 1.95 -13.18 -10.12
CA LEU A 273 2.93 -14.25 -9.91
C LEU A 273 2.26 -15.56 -9.51
N ALA A 274 1.24 -15.52 -8.65
CA ALA A 274 0.49 -16.71 -8.28
C ALA A 274 -0.18 -17.38 -9.50
N HIS A 275 -0.75 -16.62 -10.44
CA HIS A 275 -1.31 -17.19 -11.67
C HIS A 275 -0.24 -17.75 -12.60
N LEU A 276 0.95 -17.16 -12.66
CA LEU A 276 2.07 -17.73 -13.41
C LEU A 276 2.47 -19.09 -12.81
N VAL A 277 2.61 -19.16 -11.49
CA VAL A 277 2.97 -20.37 -10.77
C VAL A 277 1.86 -21.43 -10.84
N GLU A 278 0.58 -21.05 -10.71
CA GLU A 278 -0.57 -21.95 -10.82
C GLU A 278 -0.55 -22.70 -12.16
N LYS A 279 -0.30 -21.99 -13.27
CA LYS A 279 -0.19 -22.61 -14.61
C LYS A 279 0.92 -23.64 -14.74
N ARG A 280 1.98 -23.55 -13.93
CA ARG A 280 3.09 -24.53 -13.90
C ARG A 280 2.76 -25.73 -13.02
N LEU A 281 2.10 -25.48 -11.89
CA LEU A 281 1.82 -26.51 -10.88
C LEU A 281 0.60 -27.37 -11.21
N LEU A 282 -0.34 -26.84 -11.99
CA LEU A 282 -1.60 -27.49 -12.31
C LEU A 282 -1.60 -28.07 -13.74
N ALA A 283 -2.26 -29.21 -13.90
CA ALA A 283 -2.54 -29.76 -15.22
C ALA A 283 -3.63 -28.94 -15.93
N SER A 284 -3.68 -29.01 -17.27
CA SER A 284 -4.70 -28.31 -18.05
C SER A 284 -6.12 -28.67 -17.59
N GLY A 285 -6.91 -27.67 -17.18
CA GLY A 285 -8.28 -27.82 -16.70
C GLY A 285 -8.45 -27.92 -15.18
N GLU A 286 -7.37 -28.10 -14.41
CA GLU A 286 -7.40 -28.03 -12.95
C GLU A 286 -7.40 -26.56 -12.48
N ARG A 287 -8.09 -26.24 -11.38
CA ARG A 287 -8.10 -24.90 -10.77
C ARG A 287 -7.92 -25.00 -9.25
N LEU A 288 -7.22 -24.03 -8.68
CA LEU A 288 -7.12 -23.92 -7.23
C LEU A 288 -8.47 -23.53 -6.60
N SER A 289 -8.75 -24.08 -5.42
CA SER A 289 -9.76 -23.50 -4.53
C SER A 289 -9.30 -22.11 -4.07
N ALA A 290 -10.23 -21.25 -3.64
CA ALA A 290 -9.91 -19.93 -3.10
C ALA A 290 -8.90 -20.00 -1.94
N ALA A 291 -9.04 -21.01 -1.07
CA ALA A 291 -8.11 -21.26 0.03
C ALA A 291 -6.68 -21.58 -0.46
N GLN A 292 -6.53 -22.44 -1.47
CA GLN A 292 -5.22 -22.79 -2.04
C GLN A 292 -4.59 -21.64 -2.83
N LEU A 293 -5.39 -20.89 -3.59
CA LEU A 293 -4.88 -19.71 -4.29
C LEU A 293 -4.43 -18.65 -3.28
N SER A 294 -5.15 -18.45 -2.16
CA SER A 294 -4.73 -17.53 -1.09
C SER A 294 -3.38 -17.93 -0.49
N GLN A 295 -3.18 -19.23 -0.24
CA GLN A 295 -1.88 -19.75 0.17
C GLN A 295 -0.79 -19.46 -0.87
N LEU A 296 -1.09 -19.69 -2.16
CA LEU A 296 -0.15 -19.46 -3.24
C LEU A 296 0.26 -17.99 -3.34
N VAL A 297 -0.69 -17.06 -3.23
CA VAL A 297 -0.44 -15.61 -3.20
C VAL A 297 0.51 -15.23 -2.08
N GLN A 298 0.32 -15.75 -0.85
CA GLN A 298 1.25 -15.46 0.25
C GLN A 298 2.67 -15.98 -0.01
N ARG A 299 2.80 -17.12 -0.69
CA ARG A 299 4.12 -17.67 -1.07
C ARG A 299 4.76 -16.89 -2.20
N CYS A 300 3.97 -16.44 -3.18
CA CYS A 300 4.43 -15.57 -4.25
C CYS A 300 4.82 -14.18 -3.74
N ARG A 301 4.19 -13.67 -2.68
CA ARG A 301 4.63 -12.45 -1.99
C ARG A 301 6.05 -12.61 -1.44
N ALA A 302 6.29 -13.66 -0.66
CA ALA A 302 7.62 -13.94 -0.10
C ALA A 302 8.67 -14.15 -1.21
N ALA A 303 8.30 -14.81 -2.30
CA ALA A 303 9.16 -14.98 -3.47
C ALA A 303 9.46 -13.66 -4.18
N LYS A 304 8.46 -12.81 -4.39
CA LYS A 304 8.61 -11.47 -4.98
C LYS A 304 9.56 -10.60 -4.15
N GLU A 305 9.35 -10.54 -2.84
CA GLU A 305 10.19 -9.77 -1.92
C GLU A 305 11.66 -10.23 -1.97
N GLN A 306 11.91 -11.55 -2.08
CA GLN A 306 13.28 -12.09 -2.23
C GLN A 306 13.89 -11.81 -3.60
N LEU A 307 13.14 -12.02 -4.69
CA LEU A 307 13.63 -11.86 -6.06
C LEU A 307 13.85 -10.39 -6.47
N LEU A 308 13.23 -9.45 -5.76
CA LEU A 308 13.37 -8.00 -6.00
C LEU A 308 14.26 -7.30 -4.96
N ALA A 309 14.86 -8.04 -4.02
CA ALA A 309 15.83 -7.50 -3.08
C ALA A 309 17.16 -7.12 -3.77
N ALA A 310 17.97 -6.29 -3.12
CA ALA A 310 19.29 -5.89 -3.63
C ALA A 310 20.24 -7.08 -3.82
N ASP A 311 20.19 -8.06 -2.91
CA ASP A 311 20.94 -9.32 -2.92
C ASP A 311 20.11 -10.50 -3.45
N ALA A 312 19.17 -10.23 -4.35
CA ALA A 312 18.23 -11.22 -4.86
C ALA A 312 18.92 -12.47 -5.46
N PRO A 313 18.45 -13.68 -5.14
CA PRO A 313 18.88 -14.90 -5.82
C PRO A 313 18.37 -14.93 -7.26
N GLU A 314 19.01 -15.75 -8.10
CA GLU A 314 18.57 -15.97 -9.50
C GLU A 314 17.17 -16.61 -9.58
N GLN A 315 16.83 -17.46 -8.60
CA GLN A 315 15.56 -18.16 -8.54
C GLN A 315 15.18 -18.52 -7.11
N VAL A 316 13.88 -18.64 -6.85
CA VAL A 316 13.33 -19.14 -5.58
C VAL A 316 12.33 -20.26 -5.83
N LYS A 317 12.28 -21.22 -4.90
CA LYS A 317 11.32 -22.32 -4.96
C LYS A 317 9.99 -21.91 -4.35
N VAL A 318 8.91 -22.01 -5.12
CA VAL A 318 7.54 -21.80 -4.65
C VAL A 318 6.85 -23.15 -4.52
N THR A 319 6.37 -23.48 -3.32
CA THR A 319 5.72 -24.76 -3.01
C THR A 319 4.28 -24.57 -2.59
N LEU A 320 3.32 -25.05 -3.37
CA LEU A 320 1.92 -25.16 -2.95
C LEU A 320 1.75 -26.43 -2.12
N LEU A 321 1.22 -26.29 -0.90
CA LEU A 321 0.95 -27.44 -0.04
C LEU A 321 -0.44 -28.01 -0.33
N GLY A 322 -0.56 -29.34 -0.28
CA GLY A 322 -1.86 -30.01 -0.41
C GLY A 322 -2.77 -29.70 0.78
N ALA A 323 -4.09 -29.77 0.56
CA ALA A 323 -5.10 -29.62 1.60
C ALA A 323 -5.55 -30.99 2.16
N GLY A 324 -5.87 -31.07 3.45
CA GLY A 324 -6.53 -32.22 4.10
C GLY A 324 -5.61 -33.25 4.79
N SER A 325 -6.20 -34.30 5.36
CA SER A 325 -5.55 -35.32 6.22
C SER A 325 -4.53 -36.23 5.51
N ARG A 326 -4.28 -36.03 4.21
CA ARG A 326 -3.17 -36.65 3.46
C ARG A 326 -2.06 -35.62 3.27
N LEU A 327 -1.52 -35.12 4.38
CA LEU A 327 -0.45 -34.11 4.45
C LEU A 327 0.91 -34.59 3.93
N ILE A 328 1.06 -35.89 3.63
CA ILE A 328 2.31 -36.48 3.14
C ILE A 328 2.09 -36.96 1.70
N GLY A 329 2.29 -36.09 0.70
CA GLY A 329 2.42 -36.54 -0.70
C GLY A 329 1.96 -35.61 -1.82
N ALA A 330 1.25 -34.51 -1.56
CA ALA A 330 0.67 -33.66 -2.61
C ALA A 330 1.26 -32.24 -2.72
N ALA A 331 2.42 -31.99 -2.10
CA ALA A 331 3.11 -30.71 -2.27
C ALA A 331 3.62 -30.58 -3.71
N ARG A 332 3.20 -29.53 -4.41
CA ARG A 332 3.66 -29.23 -5.77
C ARG A 332 4.59 -28.03 -5.71
N SER A 333 5.74 -28.12 -6.38
CA SER A 333 6.72 -27.02 -6.37
C SER A 333 7.17 -26.68 -7.78
N THR A 334 7.52 -25.42 -7.97
CA THR A 334 8.17 -24.93 -9.19
C THR A 334 9.18 -23.85 -8.80
N GLU A 335 10.09 -23.55 -9.70
CA GLU A 335 11.05 -22.46 -9.55
C GLU A 335 10.49 -21.22 -10.24
N LEU A 336 10.66 -20.07 -9.59
CA LEU A 336 10.34 -18.76 -10.12
C LEU A 336 11.65 -17.99 -10.26
N GLY A 337 11.99 -17.59 -11.49
CA GLY A 337 13.22 -16.86 -11.79
C GLY A 337 13.11 -15.36 -11.52
N ARG A 338 14.24 -14.72 -11.27
CA ARG A 338 14.36 -13.27 -11.09
C ARG A 338 13.90 -12.49 -12.32
N ASP A 339 14.33 -12.89 -13.51
CA ASP A 339 13.93 -12.24 -14.77
C ASP A 339 12.42 -12.33 -14.99
N GLU A 340 11.79 -13.42 -14.57
CA GLU A 340 10.34 -13.59 -14.68
C GLU A 340 9.59 -12.67 -13.73
N ALA A 341 10.11 -12.52 -12.50
CA ALA A 341 9.57 -11.57 -11.54
C ALA A 341 9.75 -10.12 -12.03
N LEU A 342 10.92 -9.75 -12.56
CA LEU A 342 11.16 -8.43 -13.12
C LEU A 342 10.22 -8.15 -14.30
N SER A 343 10.12 -9.09 -15.26
CA SER A 343 9.24 -8.90 -16.42
C SER A 343 7.77 -8.78 -16.02
N LEU A 344 7.29 -9.63 -15.11
CA LEU A 344 5.88 -9.59 -14.73
C LEU A 344 5.53 -8.42 -13.81
N VAL A 345 6.40 -8.12 -12.84
CA VAL A 345 6.14 -7.11 -11.80
C VAL A 345 6.56 -5.73 -12.25
N VAL A 346 7.75 -5.56 -12.84
CA VAL A 346 8.24 -4.25 -13.30
C VAL A 346 7.63 -3.91 -14.66
N ASP A 347 7.86 -4.72 -15.70
CA ASP A 347 7.35 -4.36 -17.03
C ASP A 347 5.82 -4.49 -17.12
N GLY A 348 5.22 -5.41 -16.36
CA GLY A 348 3.77 -5.62 -16.36
C GLY A 348 2.97 -4.52 -15.66
N PHE A 349 3.47 -4.00 -14.52
CA PHE A 349 2.77 -2.96 -13.75
C PHE A 349 3.30 -1.56 -14.02
N LEU A 350 4.55 -1.42 -14.46
CA LEU A 350 5.17 -0.13 -14.80
C LEU A 350 5.74 -0.15 -16.24
N PRO A 351 4.93 -0.47 -17.27
CA PRO A 351 5.41 -0.42 -18.64
C PRO A 351 5.81 1.00 -19.04
N LEU A 352 6.81 1.12 -19.92
CA LEU A 352 7.14 2.38 -20.58
C LEU A 352 6.07 2.66 -21.64
N VAL A 353 5.19 3.61 -21.34
CA VAL A 353 4.06 4.02 -22.18
C VAL A 353 4.20 5.50 -22.56
N ALA A 354 3.41 5.96 -23.53
CA ALA A 354 3.36 7.39 -23.84
C ALA A 354 2.67 8.17 -22.70
N ALA A 355 3.01 9.46 -22.55
CA ALA A 355 2.44 10.34 -21.52
C ALA A 355 0.93 10.57 -21.68
N ASP A 356 0.38 10.20 -22.84
CA ASP A 356 -1.04 10.28 -23.17
C ASP A 356 -1.78 8.93 -23.24
N GLU A 357 -1.10 7.82 -22.92
CA GLU A 357 -1.70 6.49 -22.99
C GLU A 357 -2.64 6.24 -21.80
N ALA A 358 -3.95 6.28 -22.06
CA ALA A 358 -4.98 6.04 -21.05
C ALA A 358 -5.13 4.56 -20.65
N PRO A 359 -5.58 4.26 -19.42
CA PRO A 359 -5.87 2.90 -18.97
C PRO A 359 -6.83 2.15 -19.89
N ARG A 360 -6.50 0.89 -20.20
CA ARG A 360 -7.29 0.03 -21.07
C ARG A 360 -8.56 -0.42 -20.37
N ARG A 361 -9.72 -0.15 -20.98
CA ARG A 361 -11.01 -0.67 -20.51
C ARG A 361 -11.23 -2.07 -21.08
N ARG A 362 -11.19 -3.11 -20.24
CA ARG A 362 -11.79 -4.42 -20.60
C ARG A 362 -13.26 -4.45 -20.18
N ARG A 363 -14.11 -5.12 -20.96
CA ARG A 363 -15.57 -5.23 -20.72
C ARG A 363 -15.95 -6.04 -19.47
N ALA A 364 -14.99 -6.68 -18.79
CA ALA A 364 -15.20 -7.33 -17.51
C ALA A 364 -14.00 -7.06 -16.61
N ALA A 365 -14.22 -6.38 -15.48
CA ALA A 365 -13.29 -6.47 -14.36
C ALA A 365 -13.42 -7.91 -13.83
N ILE A 366 -12.32 -8.66 -13.81
CA ILE A 366 -12.32 -9.98 -13.21
C ILE A 366 -12.34 -9.74 -11.70
N VAL A 367 -13.44 -10.10 -11.04
CA VAL A 367 -13.53 -10.10 -9.59
C VAL A 367 -12.74 -11.31 -9.10
N GLU A 368 -11.45 -11.11 -8.86
CA GLU A 368 -10.57 -12.14 -8.31
C GLU A 368 -10.55 -11.98 -6.78
N PHE A 369 -10.69 -13.10 -6.06
CA PHE A 369 -10.79 -13.10 -4.61
C PHE A 369 -11.94 -12.26 -4.01
N GLY A 370 -12.92 -11.84 -4.80
CA GLY A 370 -14.00 -10.96 -4.30
C GLY A 370 -13.61 -9.49 -4.17
N LEU A 371 -12.41 -9.08 -4.60
CA LEU A 371 -11.99 -7.69 -4.66
C LEU A 371 -12.11 -7.12 -6.09
N PRO A 372 -12.51 -5.84 -6.27
CA PRO A 372 -12.73 -5.24 -7.57
C PRO A 372 -11.44 -4.64 -8.15
N TYR A 373 -10.47 -5.47 -8.51
CA TYR A 373 -9.21 -4.97 -9.07
C TYR A 373 -9.39 -4.24 -10.41
N PRO A 374 -8.57 -3.20 -10.70
CA PRO A 374 -8.58 -2.53 -11.99
C PRO A 374 -8.34 -3.52 -13.14
N ALA A 375 -9.07 -3.33 -14.24
CA ALA A 375 -8.93 -4.15 -15.43
C ALA A 375 -7.57 -3.99 -16.13
N ASP A 376 -6.94 -2.83 -15.96
CA ASP A 376 -5.59 -2.54 -16.43
C ASP A 376 -4.63 -2.46 -15.23
N PRO A 377 -3.66 -3.39 -15.11
CA PRO A 377 -2.69 -3.40 -14.01
C PRO A 377 -1.53 -2.41 -14.23
N ALA A 378 -1.47 -1.69 -15.35
CA ALA A 378 -0.39 -0.75 -15.63
C ALA A 378 -0.56 0.55 -14.84
N ILE A 379 0.11 0.66 -13.68
CA ILE A 379 0.24 1.88 -12.87
C ILE A 379 0.69 3.06 -13.75
N SER A 380 1.62 2.84 -14.69
CA SER A 380 2.08 3.88 -15.63
C SER A 380 0.96 4.57 -16.39
N ARG A 381 -0.06 3.82 -16.86
CA ARG A 381 -1.20 4.42 -17.59
C ARG A 381 -2.14 5.17 -16.66
N HIS A 382 -2.33 4.67 -15.44
CA HIS A 382 -3.14 5.38 -14.44
C HIS A 382 -2.45 6.67 -14.01
N LEU A 383 -1.13 6.67 -13.89
CA LEU A 383 -0.33 7.87 -13.65
C LEU A 383 -0.43 8.86 -14.82
N ALA A 384 -0.30 8.40 -16.07
CA ALA A 384 -0.48 9.24 -17.26
C ALA A 384 -1.86 9.91 -17.27
N ALA A 385 -2.93 9.14 -17.06
CA ALA A 385 -4.29 9.67 -16.96
C ALA A 385 -4.48 10.64 -15.79
N PHE A 386 -3.86 10.37 -14.64
CA PHE A 386 -3.86 11.29 -13.51
C PHE A 386 -3.23 12.63 -13.88
N LEU A 387 -2.03 12.63 -14.45
CA LEU A 387 -1.34 13.86 -14.88
C LEU A 387 -2.15 14.64 -15.93
N GLN A 388 -2.78 13.94 -16.88
CA GLN A 388 -3.67 14.58 -17.86
C GLN A 388 -4.86 15.28 -17.22
N ARG A 389 -5.55 14.64 -16.26
CA ARG A 389 -6.68 15.26 -15.55
C ARG A 389 -6.28 16.52 -14.78
N HIS A 390 -5.04 16.58 -14.31
CA HIS A 390 -4.50 17.73 -13.59
C HIS A 390 -3.62 18.64 -14.47
N ALA A 391 -3.64 18.47 -15.80
CA ALA A 391 -2.73 19.19 -16.70
C ALA A 391 -2.83 20.71 -16.54
N LYS A 392 -4.04 21.28 -16.44
CA LYS A 392 -4.23 22.74 -16.30
C LYS A 392 -3.53 23.31 -15.06
N VAL A 393 -3.73 22.69 -13.90
CA VAL A 393 -3.11 23.15 -12.64
C VAL A 393 -1.61 22.84 -12.60
N ALA A 394 -1.19 21.72 -13.17
CA ALA A 394 0.21 21.33 -13.30
C ALA A 394 0.99 22.30 -14.21
N ARG A 395 0.41 22.71 -15.35
CA ARG A 395 1.00 23.72 -16.25
C ARG A 395 1.19 25.05 -15.55
N ALA A 396 0.20 25.50 -14.78
CA ALA A 396 0.30 26.72 -14.00
C ALA A 396 1.42 26.64 -12.95
N ALA A 397 1.55 25.52 -12.24
CA ALA A 397 2.63 25.29 -11.28
C ALA A 397 4.03 25.32 -11.93
N LEU A 398 4.15 24.76 -13.13
CA LEU A 398 5.39 24.72 -13.91
C LEU A 398 5.69 26.02 -14.68
N GLY A 399 4.79 27.00 -14.68
CA GLY A 399 4.94 28.23 -15.47
C GLY A 399 4.84 28.00 -16.99
N LEU A 400 4.17 26.92 -17.41
CA LEU A 400 3.92 26.62 -18.82
C LEU A 400 2.69 27.40 -19.34
N PRO A 401 2.67 27.82 -20.62
CA PRO A 401 1.53 28.53 -21.21
C PRO A 401 0.26 27.69 -21.13
N ALA A 402 -0.92 28.29 -20.98
CA ALA A 402 -2.18 27.54 -21.00
C ALA A 402 -2.35 26.78 -22.34
N GLU A 403 -2.99 25.60 -22.30
CA GLU A 403 -3.42 24.97 -23.55
C GLU A 403 -4.44 25.89 -24.25
N ALA A 404 -4.32 26.06 -25.56
CA ALA A 404 -5.35 26.76 -26.32
C ALA A 404 -6.63 25.92 -26.22
N ASP A 405 -7.71 26.50 -25.69
CA ASP A 405 -9.01 25.85 -25.60
C ASP A 405 -9.43 25.39 -27.02
N GLY A 406 -9.29 24.10 -27.28
CA GLY A 406 -9.74 23.46 -28.51
C GLY A 406 -11.25 23.24 -28.45
N ASP A 407 -12.02 24.32 -28.28
CA ASP A 407 -13.48 24.26 -28.41
C ASP A 407 -13.83 24.33 -29.90
N GLY A 408 -14.47 23.26 -30.38
CA GLY A 408 -14.90 23.13 -31.75
C GLY A 408 -16.01 24.11 -32.09
N ASP A 409 -15.72 25.07 -32.96
CA ASP A 409 -16.72 25.61 -33.88
C ASP A 409 -16.32 25.24 -35.30
N ALA A 410 -17.02 24.24 -35.85
CA ALA A 410 -16.97 23.91 -37.26
C ALA A 410 -17.75 24.96 -38.07
N GLY A 411 -17.21 26.17 -38.12
CA GLY A 411 -17.67 27.25 -38.98
C GLY A 411 -16.99 27.19 -40.35
N ALA A 412 -17.70 26.69 -41.34
CA ALA A 412 -17.25 26.64 -42.74
C ALA A 412 -16.99 28.04 -43.31
N SER A 413 -15.78 28.26 -43.85
CA SER A 413 -15.56 29.17 -44.98
C SER A 413 -14.21 28.88 -45.64
N ALA A 414 -14.21 28.84 -46.97
CA ALA A 414 -13.16 28.35 -47.84
C ALA A 414 -12.10 29.38 -48.23
N SER A 415 -10.99 28.84 -48.78
CA SER A 415 -9.97 29.49 -49.62
C SER A 415 -8.96 30.37 -48.86
N THR A 416 -7.65 30.09 -48.86
CA THR A 416 -6.73 30.30 -49.98
C THR A 416 -5.37 29.69 -49.63
N ARG A 417 -4.67 29.10 -50.62
CA ARG A 417 -3.31 28.55 -50.48
C ARG A 417 -2.29 29.66 -50.22
N ALA A 418 -1.39 29.46 -49.26
CA ALA A 418 -0.05 30.02 -49.29
C ALA A 418 0.92 29.15 -48.48
N ASP A 419 2.12 29.09 -49.04
CA ASP A 419 3.26 28.22 -48.77
C ASP A 419 4.12 28.83 -47.65
N THR A 420 4.30 28.13 -46.52
CA THR A 420 5.36 28.43 -45.53
C THR A 420 5.76 27.16 -44.79
N THR A 421 6.95 26.67 -45.12
CA THR A 421 7.94 26.03 -44.24
C THR A 421 7.42 25.32 -42.99
N ALA A 422 7.45 23.99 -43.04
CA ALA A 422 7.35 23.09 -41.90
C ALA A 422 8.34 23.51 -40.79
N THR A 423 7.84 24.30 -39.85
CA THR A 423 8.43 24.50 -38.54
C THR A 423 7.62 23.64 -37.58
N ASP A 424 8.26 22.54 -37.19
CA ASP A 424 8.16 21.92 -35.88
C ASP A 424 6.82 22.10 -35.15
N ARG A 425 5.84 21.24 -35.46
CA ARG A 425 4.73 20.96 -34.55
C ARG A 425 5.23 19.97 -33.49
N THR A 426 6.17 20.41 -32.64
CA THR A 426 6.63 19.62 -31.51
C THR A 426 5.58 19.66 -30.40
N ALA A 427 4.95 18.50 -30.22
CA ALA A 427 4.20 17.94 -29.09
C ALA A 427 3.54 18.88 -28.07
N PRO A 428 2.28 18.62 -27.65
CA PRO A 428 1.80 19.23 -26.41
C PRO A 428 2.77 18.85 -25.28
N SER A 429 3.45 19.83 -24.70
CA SER A 429 4.34 19.60 -23.57
C SER A 429 3.50 19.14 -22.39
N HIS A 430 3.37 17.83 -22.20
CA HIS A 430 2.66 17.29 -21.05
C HIS A 430 3.26 17.90 -19.76
N ALA A 431 2.40 18.31 -18.83
CA ALA A 431 2.84 18.91 -17.57
C ALA A 431 3.33 17.82 -16.62
N ILE A 432 4.56 17.38 -16.84
CA ILE A 432 5.19 16.31 -16.07
C ILE A 432 5.87 16.89 -14.82
N PRO A 433 5.67 16.28 -13.64
CA PRO A 433 6.36 16.67 -12.41
C PRO A 433 7.88 16.70 -12.57
N ASP A 434 8.52 17.74 -12.02
CA ASP A 434 9.97 17.87 -11.98
C ASP A 434 10.60 17.22 -10.75
N THR A 435 9.78 16.93 -9.73
CA THR A 435 10.20 16.36 -8.45
C THR A 435 9.32 15.15 -8.10
N LEU A 436 9.93 14.11 -7.55
CA LEU A 436 9.30 12.83 -7.21
C LEU A 436 9.60 12.45 -5.76
N LEU A 437 8.58 12.09 -4.99
CA LEU A 437 8.69 11.42 -3.70
C LEU A 437 7.99 10.07 -3.80
N LEU A 438 8.73 9.00 -3.48
CA LEU A 438 8.24 7.63 -3.49
C LEU A 438 7.90 7.17 -2.06
N ASN A 439 6.74 6.54 -1.89
CA ASN A 439 6.32 5.95 -0.62
C ASN A 439 5.61 4.61 -0.80
N GLY A 440 5.56 3.79 0.24
CA GLY A 440 4.93 2.48 0.21
C GLY A 440 5.94 1.35 -0.06
N GLY A 441 5.64 0.18 0.50
CA GLY A 441 6.58 -0.95 0.54
C GLY A 441 7.00 -1.52 -0.83
N VAL A 442 6.28 -1.19 -1.91
CA VAL A 442 6.66 -1.63 -3.27
C VAL A 442 7.97 -0.97 -3.72
N PHE A 443 8.27 0.26 -3.29
CA PHE A 443 9.50 0.96 -3.66
C PHE A 443 10.74 0.54 -2.87
N ARG A 444 10.64 -0.50 -2.02
CA ARG A 444 11.84 -1.21 -1.51
C ARG A 444 12.56 -1.98 -2.60
N ALA A 445 11.91 -2.23 -3.73
CA ALA A 445 12.52 -2.81 -4.91
C ALA A 445 13.10 -1.70 -5.80
N ASP A 446 14.43 -1.56 -5.84
CA ASP A 446 15.12 -0.53 -6.64
C ASP A 446 14.71 -0.57 -8.12
N ALA A 447 14.46 -1.76 -8.66
CA ALA A 447 14.02 -1.93 -10.05
C ALA A 447 12.66 -1.26 -10.35
N ILE A 448 11.76 -1.21 -9.35
CA ILE A 448 10.46 -0.55 -9.49
C ILE A 448 10.63 0.97 -9.38
N SER A 449 11.41 1.44 -8.40
CA SER A 449 11.73 2.86 -8.22
C SER A 449 12.39 3.44 -9.48
N ALA A 450 13.46 2.80 -9.97
CA ALA A 450 14.17 3.19 -11.18
C ALA A 450 13.25 3.20 -12.40
N ARG A 451 12.32 2.23 -12.53
CA ARG A 451 11.38 2.20 -13.65
C ARG A 451 10.45 3.41 -13.67
N LEU A 452 9.95 3.84 -12.51
CA LEU A 452 9.08 5.00 -12.41
C LEU A 452 9.85 6.30 -12.70
N GLU A 453 11.10 6.39 -12.23
CA GLU A 453 12.00 7.49 -12.57
C GLU A 453 12.26 7.58 -14.08
N ASP A 454 12.60 6.45 -14.72
CA ASP A 454 12.83 6.36 -16.17
C ASP A 454 11.59 6.76 -16.96
N LEU A 455 10.40 6.34 -16.52
CA LEU A 455 9.13 6.70 -17.14
C LEU A 455 8.90 8.22 -17.11
N LEU A 456 9.06 8.84 -15.95
CA LEU A 456 8.92 10.30 -15.81
C LEU A 456 10.01 11.05 -16.57
N ALA A 457 11.25 10.55 -16.54
CA ALA A 457 12.34 11.11 -17.31
C ALA A 457 12.06 11.07 -18.82
N HIS A 458 11.50 9.96 -19.31
CA HIS A 458 11.09 9.79 -20.70
C HIS A 458 9.99 10.79 -21.09
N TRP A 459 8.95 10.94 -20.26
CA TRP A 459 7.87 11.89 -20.54
C TRP A 459 8.31 13.35 -20.46
N ARG A 460 9.22 13.68 -19.54
CA ARG A 460 9.72 15.04 -19.31
C ARG A 460 10.84 15.42 -20.27
N GLY A 461 11.58 14.45 -20.82
CA GLY A 461 12.82 14.66 -21.55
C GLY A 461 14.04 14.95 -20.65
N ALA A 462 13.89 14.83 -19.33
CA ALA A 462 14.95 15.00 -18.34
C ALA A 462 14.57 14.34 -17.02
N ALA A 463 15.55 13.77 -16.30
CA ALA A 463 15.33 13.07 -15.04
C ALA A 463 14.64 13.97 -13.99
N PRO A 464 13.65 13.46 -13.24
CA PRO A 464 13.07 14.19 -12.12
C PRO A 464 14.08 14.25 -10.96
N ARG A 465 13.93 15.25 -10.09
CA ARG A 465 14.60 15.27 -8.79
C ARG A 465 13.88 14.28 -7.88
N VAL A 466 14.58 13.24 -7.44
CA VAL A 466 14.03 12.27 -6.49
C VAL A 466 14.35 12.75 -5.07
N LEU A 467 13.30 12.92 -4.26
CA LEU A 467 13.41 13.20 -2.84
C LEU A 467 13.61 11.87 -2.10
N HIS A 468 14.75 11.72 -1.45
CA HIS A 468 15.12 10.46 -0.83
C HIS A 468 14.24 10.13 0.39
N ASN A 469 13.78 8.88 0.44
CA ASN A 469 13.03 8.30 1.54
C ASN A 469 13.65 6.94 1.88
N ASP A 470 14.49 6.90 2.92
CA ASP A 470 15.28 5.71 3.29
C ASP A 470 14.39 4.50 3.69
N ALA A 471 13.18 4.77 4.16
CA ALA A 471 12.28 3.77 4.71
C ALA A 471 10.81 4.04 4.29
N PRO A 472 10.47 3.78 3.01
CA PRO A 472 9.16 4.11 2.45
C PRO A 472 8.00 3.30 3.06
N ASP A 473 8.28 2.29 3.87
CA ASP A 473 7.32 1.51 4.64
C ASP A 473 7.21 1.93 6.12
N LEU A 474 7.93 2.97 6.55
CA LEU A 474 7.92 3.47 7.93
C LEU A 474 7.39 4.90 8.09
N ALA A 475 7.04 5.58 6.99
CA ALA A 475 6.58 6.96 7.04
C ALA A 475 5.16 7.04 7.65
N VAL A 476 5.06 7.59 8.87
CA VAL A 476 3.82 7.63 9.67
C VAL A 476 3.71 8.88 10.53
#